data_AF-A0A5K1ARZ9-F1
#
_entry.id   AF-A0A5K1ARZ9-F1
#
_cell.length_a   1.000
_cell.length_b   1.000
_cell.length_c   1.000
_cell.angle_alpha   90.00
_cell.angle_beta   90.00
_cell.angle_gamma   90.00
#
_symmetry.space_group_name_H-M   'P 1'
#
loop_
_entity.id
_entity.type
_entity.pdbx_description
1 polymer ?
#
loop_
_entity_poly.entity_id
_entity_poly.type
_entity_poly.pdbx_seq_one_letter_code
_entity_poly.pdbx_strand_id
1 'polypeptide(L)'
;VEIKRDEQLMEIRIFSDPGRIMRPLLIVENNELAVSKEKIEKFRSKNYSFSCLLEEKMIEFIGVEEEEDCRTAWGFAYLLDHKGQPAHYTHCELDLSFLLALSCGIIPFANHNFARRVLYQSEKHSQQAIGFWTTNPNVRVDTLSHQLYYPQKPLFRTMISDCIGKSEHFNGQNAIVAVNVHMGYNQEDSLVLNQTSLQRGMYRTEHYRSYKSEIDVVKVTGKRFKVKEKVDFGKPLTGYGRVDSLEDDGFPFIGANLQAGDVVIGRVAESGEDHSVKLKHTEKGKVQRVLLSANDEGKNFAVVSLRQ
;
A
#
# COMPACT_ATOMS: atom_id res chain seq x y z
N VAL A 1 -0.04 -20.59 24.02
CA VAL A 1 0.97 -21.29 24.84
C VAL A 1 1.52 -22.35 23.94
N GLU A 2 2.84 -22.38 23.80
CA GLU A 2 3.55 -23.35 22.99
C GLU A 2 4.19 -24.37 23.94
N ILE A 3 4.08 -25.66 23.62
CA ILE A 3 4.52 -26.80 24.42
C ILE A 3 5.36 -27.70 23.53
N LYS A 4 6.68 -27.68 23.75
CA LYS A 4 7.65 -28.55 23.08
C LYS A 4 8.01 -29.71 23.99
N ARG A 5 7.91 -30.94 23.47
CA ARG A 5 8.36 -32.15 24.17
C ARG A 5 9.57 -32.72 23.46
N ASP A 6 10.74 -32.52 24.04
CA ASP A 6 11.97 -33.11 23.54
C ASP A 6 12.16 -34.50 24.14
N GLU A 7 11.92 -35.54 23.34
CA GLU A 7 12.10 -36.94 23.76
C GLU A 7 13.57 -37.34 23.90
N GLN A 8 14.49 -36.69 23.20
CA GLN A 8 15.92 -37.01 23.25
C GLN A 8 16.55 -36.46 24.53
N LEU A 9 16.20 -35.23 24.89
CA LEU A 9 16.65 -34.56 26.11
C LEU A 9 15.76 -34.85 27.32
N MET A 10 14.65 -35.56 27.12
CA MET A 10 13.68 -35.92 28.17
C MET A 10 13.15 -34.69 28.93
N GLU A 11 12.86 -33.62 28.21
CA GLU A 11 12.37 -32.37 28.79
C GLU A 11 11.09 -31.86 28.11
N ILE A 12 10.33 -31.06 28.86
CA ILE A 12 9.14 -30.37 28.37
C ILE A 12 9.40 -28.88 28.54
N ARG A 13 9.44 -28.16 27.43
CA ARG A 13 9.58 -26.70 27.42
C ARG A 13 8.21 -26.10 27.18
N ILE A 14 7.78 -25.25 28.11
CA ILE A 14 6.50 -24.55 28.01
C ILE A 14 6.80 -23.06 27.85
N PHE A 15 6.21 -22.49 26.82
CA PHE A 15 6.43 -21.12 26.46
C PHE A 15 5.12 -20.33 26.43
N SER A 16 5.14 -19.21 27.14
CA SER A 16 3.98 -18.33 27.34
C SER A 16 4.32 -16.85 27.09
N ASP A 17 5.52 -16.59 26.59
CA ASP A 17 6.00 -15.26 26.26
C ASP A 17 5.29 -14.69 25.01
N PRO A 18 5.02 -13.37 25.00
CA PRO A 18 4.46 -12.70 23.84
C PRO A 18 5.53 -12.49 22.74
N GLY A 19 5.08 -12.36 21.48
CA GLY A 19 5.94 -12.03 20.34
C GLY A 19 6.41 -13.22 19.50
N ARG A 20 6.03 -14.44 19.88
CA ARG A 20 6.30 -15.64 19.09
C ARG A 20 5.46 -15.68 17.83
N ILE A 21 6.08 -16.11 16.74
CA ILE A 21 5.40 -16.34 15.47
C ILE A 21 4.78 -17.74 15.54
N MET A 22 3.47 -17.81 15.34
CA MET A 22 2.73 -19.06 15.28
C MET A 22 1.89 -19.09 14.01
N ARG A 23 1.72 -20.27 13.43
CA ARG A 23 0.92 -20.46 12.21
C ARG A 23 -0.23 -21.45 12.44
N PRO A 24 -1.43 -21.16 11.92
CA PRO A 24 -2.56 -22.08 12.05
C PRO A 24 -2.42 -23.25 11.07
N LEU A 25 -2.53 -24.47 11.58
CA LEU A 25 -2.56 -25.71 10.79
C LEU A 25 -3.84 -26.50 11.07
N LEU A 26 -4.27 -27.31 10.10
CA LEU A 26 -5.37 -28.24 10.30
C LEU A 26 -4.90 -29.45 11.09
N ILE A 27 -5.69 -29.87 12.09
CA ILE A 27 -5.39 -31.05 12.89
C ILE A 27 -5.70 -32.32 12.08
N VAL A 28 -4.78 -33.29 12.13
CA VAL A 28 -4.93 -34.61 11.53
C VAL A 28 -4.89 -35.68 12.63
N GLU A 29 -5.95 -36.48 12.71
CA GLU A 29 -6.05 -37.61 13.63
C GLU A 29 -6.17 -38.90 12.81
N ASN A 30 -5.32 -39.90 13.06
CA ASN A 30 -5.33 -41.18 12.32
C ASN A 30 -5.25 -41.03 10.79
N ASN A 31 -4.47 -40.05 10.29
CA ASN A 31 -4.39 -39.68 8.87
C ASN A 31 -5.74 -39.25 8.25
N GLU A 32 -6.68 -38.81 9.07
CA GLU A 32 -7.90 -38.16 8.63
C GLU A 32 -7.98 -36.74 9.21
N LEU A 33 -8.48 -35.79 8.41
CA LEU A 33 -8.64 -34.41 8.86
C LEU A 33 -9.74 -34.34 9.92
N ALA A 34 -9.47 -33.64 11.03
CA ALA A 34 -10.47 -33.35 12.06
C ALA A 34 -11.64 -32.50 11.52
N VAL A 35 -11.39 -31.78 10.42
CA VAL A 35 -12.35 -30.97 9.68
C VAL A 35 -13.11 -31.80 8.65
N SER A 36 -14.44 -31.79 8.76
CA SER A 36 -15.34 -32.42 7.79
C SER A 36 -16.14 -31.39 6.99
N LYS A 37 -16.65 -31.79 5.82
CA LYS A 37 -17.49 -30.91 4.98
C LYS A 37 -18.75 -30.44 5.73
N GLU A 38 -19.39 -31.32 6.49
CA GLU A 38 -20.57 -30.98 7.30
C GLU A 38 -20.25 -29.92 8.36
N LYS A 39 -19.08 -30.01 9.01
CA LYS A 39 -18.61 -29.02 9.98
C LYS A 39 -18.39 -27.66 9.30
N ILE A 40 -17.80 -27.64 8.10
CA ILE A 40 -17.60 -26.40 7.32
C ILE A 40 -18.95 -25.78 6.90
N GLU A 41 -19.93 -26.58 6.50
CA GLU A 41 -21.27 -26.08 6.13
C GLU A 41 -22.03 -25.52 7.36
N LYS A 42 -21.92 -26.19 8.50
CA LYS A 42 -22.40 -25.66 9.80
C LYS A 42 -21.69 -24.35 10.15
N PHE A 43 -20.39 -24.25 9.88
CA PHE A 43 -19.61 -23.03 10.10
C PHE A 43 -20.10 -21.87 9.24
N ARG A 44 -20.33 -22.12 7.94
CA ARG A 44 -20.85 -21.10 7.01
C ARG A 44 -22.27 -20.63 7.35
N SER A 45 -23.14 -21.54 7.76
CA SER A 45 -24.55 -21.21 8.05
C SER A 45 -24.74 -20.41 9.34
N LYS A 46 -23.87 -20.60 10.34
CA LYS A 46 -24.00 -19.97 11.66
C LYS A 46 -23.12 -18.73 11.85
N ASN A 47 -22.38 -18.28 10.84
CA ASN A 47 -21.39 -17.19 10.95
C ASN A 47 -20.47 -17.36 12.17
N TYR A 48 -19.97 -18.59 12.39
CA TYR A 48 -19.05 -18.83 13.50
C TYR A 48 -17.76 -18.02 13.31
N SER A 49 -17.16 -17.60 14.43
CA SER A 49 -15.88 -16.89 14.42
C SER A 49 -14.73 -17.89 14.26
N PHE A 50 -13.56 -17.39 13.85
CA PHE A 50 -12.35 -18.21 13.76
C PHE A 50 -12.02 -18.93 15.08
N SER A 51 -12.33 -18.30 16.22
CA SER A 51 -12.14 -18.88 17.56
C SER A 51 -12.88 -20.20 17.75
N CYS A 52 -14.08 -20.35 17.17
CA CYS A 52 -14.83 -21.60 17.25
C CYS A 52 -14.08 -22.77 16.58
N LEU A 53 -13.25 -22.51 15.56
CA LEU A 53 -12.44 -23.56 14.93
C LEU A 53 -11.33 -24.08 15.86
N LEU A 54 -10.81 -23.22 16.73
CA LEU A 54 -9.83 -23.61 17.75
C LEU A 54 -10.52 -24.41 18.87
N GLU A 55 -11.68 -23.95 19.33
CA GLU A 55 -12.47 -24.62 20.38
C GLU A 55 -12.91 -26.03 19.97
N GLU A 56 -13.33 -26.20 18.71
CA GLU A 56 -13.73 -27.48 18.13
C GLU A 56 -12.55 -28.37 17.71
N LYS A 57 -11.31 -27.96 18.02
CA LYS A 57 -10.06 -28.68 17.67
C LYS A 57 -9.98 -29.01 16.17
N MET A 58 -10.36 -28.05 15.34
CA MET A 58 -10.23 -28.15 13.88
C MET A 58 -8.91 -27.59 13.39
N ILE A 59 -8.44 -26.53 14.05
CA ILE A 59 -7.20 -25.83 13.77
C ILE A 59 -6.39 -25.76 15.07
N GLU A 60 -5.08 -25.86 14.94
CA GLU A 60 -4.12 -25.61 16.01
C GLU A 60 -3.14 -24.52 15.58
N PHE A 61 -2.74 -23.66 16.51
CA PHE A 61 -1.63 -22.75 16.27
C PHE A 61 -0.34 -23.42 16.70
N ILE A 62 0.55 -23.64 15.74
CA ILE A 62 1.83 -24.28 15.95
C ILE A 62 2.92 -23.22 16.01
N GLY A 63 3.70 -23.25 17.08
CA GLY A 63 4.89 -22.42 17.27
C GLY A 63 6.13 -22.99 16.58
N VAL A 64 7.23 -22.26 16.62
CA VAL A 64 8.48 -22.61 15.92
C VAL A 64 9.14 -23.86 16.52
N GLU A 65 9.12 -24.00 17.85
CA GLU A 65 9.72 -25.15 18.55
C GLU A 65 8.83 -26.39 18.43
N GLU A 66 7.50 -26.21 18.48
CA GLU A 66 6.52 -27.28 18.23
C GLU A 66 6.59 -27.81 16.80
N GLU A 67 6.88 -26.95 15.82
CA GLU A 67 6.94 -27.33 14.40
C GLU A 67 7.96 -28.44 14.13
N GLU A 68 9.06 -28.48 14.88
CA GLU A 68 10.08 -29.53 14.76
C GLU A 68 9.55 -30.94 15.06
N ASP A 69 8.53 -31.07 15.92
CA ASP A 69 7.90 -32.36 16.23
C ASP A 69 6.72 -32.67 15.31
N CYS A 70 6.24 -31.68 14.56
CA CYS A 70 5.08 -31.81 13.71
C CYS A 70 5.43 -32.49 12.38
N ARG A 71 4.57 -33.43 11.97
CA ARG A 71 4.60 -33.99 10.61
C ARG A 71 3.45 -33.40 9.81
N THR A 72 3.78 -32.40 9.00
CA THR A 72 2.80 -31.63 8.22
C THR A 72 2.61 -32.22 6.82
N ALA A 73 1.35 -32.46 6.46
CA ALA A 73 0.97 -32.76 5.09
C ALA A 73 0.88 -31.47 4.26
N TRP A 74 1.30 -31.51 2.99
CA TRP A 74 1.35 -30.33 2.11
C TRP A 74 -0.02 -29.75 1.73
N GLY A 75 -1.09 -30.51 1.96
CA GLY A 75 -2.45 -30.08 1.68
C GLY A 75 -3.44 -31.22 1.79
N PHE A 76 -4.72 -30.87 1.93
CA PHE A 76 -5.78 -31.85 2.14
C PHE A 76 -5.94 -32.81 0.96
N ALA A 77 -5.72 -32.35 -0.28
CA ALA A 77 -5.81 -33.19 -1.48
C ALA A 77 -4.75 -34.31 -1.46
N TYR A 78 -3.51 -33.97 -1.08
CA TYR A 78 -2.43 -34.95 -0.94
C TYR A 78 -2.77 -36.02 0.10
N LEU A 79 -3.31 -35.60 1.25
CA LEU A 79 -3.70 -36.49 2.33
C LEU A 79 -4.86 -37.43 1.93
N LEU A 80 -5.80 -36.96 1.10
CA LEU A 80 -6.87 -37.77 0.55
C LEU A 80 -6.36 -38.80 -0.47
N ASP A 81 -5.44 -38.41 -1.35
CA ASP A 81 -4.89 -39.29 -2.38
C ASP A 81 -3.98 -40.40 -1.81
N HIS A 82 -3.32 -40.13 -0.67
CA HIS A 82 -2.36 -41.03 -0.04
C HIS A 82 -2.94 -41.76 1.18
N LYS A 83 -4.27 -41.91 1.23
CA LYS A 83 -4.96 -42.69 2.27
C LYS A 83 -4.42 -44.12 2.29
N GLY A 84 -3.86 -44.53 3.43
CA GLY A 84 -3.33 -45.89 3.65
C GLY A 84 -1.81 -46.02 3.58
N GLN A 85 -1.07 -44.93 3.35
CA GLN A 85 0.38 -44.94 3.56
C GLN A 85 0.75 -45.01 5.05
N PRO A 86 1.89 -45.65 5.42
CA PRO A 86 2.33 -45.77 6.80
C PRO A 86 2.85 -44.44 7.40
N ALA A 87 2.84 -43.35 6.62
CA ALA A 87 3.24 -42.04 7.11
C ALA A 87 2.18 -41.52 8.08
N HIS A 88 2.56 -41.29 9.33
CA HIS A 88 1.71 -40.66 10.34
C HIS A 88 1.88 -39.14 10.27
N TYR A 89 0.83 -38.44 9.84
CA TYR A 89 0.76 -36.97 9.83
C TYR A 89 0.05 -36.48 11.09
N THR A 90 0.58 -35.41 11.70
CA THR A 90 -0.05 -34.76 12.87
C THR A 90 -0.88 -33.56 12.44
N HIS A 91 -0.45 -32.86 11.38
CA HIS A 91 -1.07 -31.64 10.90
C HIS A 91 -1.11 -31.60 9.38
N CYS A 92 -1.89 -30.67 8.82
CA CYS A 92 -2.00 -30.43 7.40
C CYS A 92 -2.01 -28.92 7.11
N GLU A 93 -1.31 -28.52 6.05
CA GLU A 93 -1.36 -27.15 5.53
C GLU A 93 -2.75 -26.82 4.98
N LEU A 94 -3.18 -25.58 5.19
CA LEU A 94 -4.44 -25.06 4.64
C LEU A 94 -4.32 -24.89 3.11
N ASP A 95 -3.30 -24.16 2.69
CA ASP A 95 -2.91 -23.94 1.30
C ASP A 95 -1.45 -23.45 1.27
N LEU A 96 -0.64 -24.01 0.37
CA LEU A 96 0.79 -23.69 0.28
C LEU A 96 1.06 -22.23 -0.11
N SER A 97 0.08 -21.51 -0.66
CA SER A 97 0.24 -20.08 -0.95
C SER A 97 0.49 -19.26 0.32
N PHE A 98 0.01 -19.69 1.48
CA PHE A 98 0.22 -18.97 2.75
C PHE A 98 1.68 -18.99 3.25
N LEU A 99 2.55 -19.81 2.64
CA LEU A 99 3.99 -19.73 2.86
C LEU A 99 4.61 -18.49 2.19
N LEU A 100 3.92 -17.89 1.21
CA LEU A 100 4.38 -16.71 0.51
C LEU A 100 3.95 -15.43 1.24
N ALA A 101 4.84 -14.45 1.28
CA ALA A 101 4.48 -13.10 1.68
C ALA A 101 3.40 -12.52 0.75
N LEU A 102 2.63 -11.56 1.24
CA LEU A 102 1.52 -10.93 0.51
C LEU A 102 1.88 -10.51 -0.92
N SER A 103 3.03 -9.84 -1.10
CA SER A 103 3.49 -9.34 -2.40
C SER A 103 3.87 -10.44 -3.39
N CYS A 104 4.35 -11.59 -2.90
CA CYS A 104 4.62 -12.77 -3.71
C CYS A 104 3.33 -13.55 -3.99
N GLY A 105 2.45 -13.67 -2.98
CA GLY A 105 1.21 -14.43 -3.05
C GLY A 105 0.17 -13.86 -4.01
N ILE A 106 0.27 -12.59 -4.38
CA ILE A 106 -0.59 -11.97 -5.42
C ILE A 106 -0.10 -12.21 -6.85
N ILE A 107 1.11 -12.75 -7.04
CA ILE A 107 1.67 -12.99 -8.37
C ILE A 107 1.01 -14.23 -8.96
N PRO A 108 0.26 -14.13 -10.08
CA PRO A 108 -0.36 -15.29 -10.70
C PRO A 108 0.72 -16.25 -11.21
N PHE A 109 0.52 -17.54 -10.97
CA PHE A 109 1.42 -18.62 -11.43
C PHE A 109 2.89 -18.43 -11.01
N ALA A 110 3.13 -17.92 -9.80
CA ALA A 110 4.49 -17.70 -9.28
C ALA A 110 5.38 -18.97 -9.34
N ASN A 111 4.78 -20.15 -9.17
CA ASN A 111 5.43 -21.46 -9.26
C ASN A 111 5.93 -21.84 -10.69
N HIS A 112 5.42 -21.17 -11.73
CA HIS A 112 5.86 -21.38 -13.12
C HIS A 112 6.94 -20.37 -13.56
N ASN A 113 7.39 -19.51 -12.66
CA ASN A 113 8.34 -18.45 -12.96
C ASN A 113 9.66 -18.66 -12.23
N PHE A 114 10.73 -18.08 -12.76
CA PHE A 114 12.03 -18.15 -12.12
C PHE A 114 12.02 -17.35 -10.82
N ALA A 115 12.53 -17.92 -9.73
CA ALA A 115 12.45 -17.31 -8.39
C ALA A 115 12.94 -15.86 -8.33
N ARG A 116 14.03 -15.51 -9.05
CA ARG A 116 14.51 -14.12 -9.10
C ARG A 116 13.53 -13.15 -9.76
N ARG A 117 12.74 -13.60 -10.75
CA ARG A 117 11.72 -12.76 -11.41
C ARG A 117 10.53 -12.52 -10.48
N VAL A 118 10.13 -13.54 -9.73
CA VAL A 118 9.09 -13.41 -8.69
C VAL A 118 9.51 -12.39 -7.63
N LEU A 119 10.74 -12.49 -7.13
CA LEU A 119 11.29 -11.53 -6.16
C LEU A 119 11.35 -10.11 -6.71
N TYR A 120 11.79 -9.95 -7.97
CA TYR A 120 11.85 -8.63 -8.60
C TYR A 120 10.46 -8.00 -8.73
N GLN A 121 9.46 -8.80 -9.10
CA GLN A 121 8.07 -8.34 -9.16
C GLN A 121 7.55 -7.96 -7.76
N SER A 122 7.76 -8.80 -6.76
CA SER A 122 7.23 -8.59 -5.41
C SER A 122 7.85 -7.38 -4.70
N GLU A 123 9.16 -7.18 -4.86
CA GLU A 123 9.89 -6.13 -4.16
C GLU A 123 9.82 -4.79 -4.90
N LYS A 124 10.04 -4.78 -6.21
CA LYS A 124 10.19 -3.52 -6.96
C LYS A 124 8.93 -3.09 -7.66
N HIS A 125 8.38 -3.95 -8.52
CA HIS A 125 7.25 -3.56 -9.37
C HIS A 125 5.96 -3.38 -8.59
N SER A 126 5.64 -4.29 -7.66
CA SER A 126 4.42 -4.21 -6.86
C SER A 126 4.40 -2.99 -5.95
N GLN A 127 5.54 -2.54 -5.43
CA GLN A 127 5.64 -1.33 -4.58
C GLN A 127 5.52 -0.02 -5.37
N GLN A 128 5.92 -0.03 -6.65
CA GLN A 128 5.87 1.14 -7.53
C GLN A 128 4.59 1.20 -8.37
N ALA A 129 3.72 0.19 -8.26
CA ALA A 129 2.50 0.12 -9.05
C ALA A 129 1.53 1.24 -8.67
N ILE A 130 0.97 1.90 -9.70
CA ILE A 130 -0.02 2.96 -9.52
C ILE A 130 -1.42 2.35 -9.66
N GLY A 131 -2.26 2.61 -8.68
CA GLY A 131 -3.63 2.13 -8.64
C GLY A 131 -4.54 3.08 -7.91
N PHE A 132 -5.60 2.52 -7.32
CA PHE A 132 -6.45 3.23 -6.38
C PHE A 132 -6.00 2.90 -4.96
N TRP A 133 -5.39 3.87 -4.28
CA TRP A 133 -4.63 3.62 -3.05
C TRP A 133 -5.43 3.91 -1.76
N THR A 134 -6.52 4.68 -1.82
CA THR A 134 -7.38 5.01 -0.66
C THR A 134 -8.84 5.13 -1.07
N THR A 135 -9.77 4.95 -0.13
CA THR A 135 -11.21 5.10 -0.35
C THR A 135 -11.66 6.57 -0.44
N ASN A 136 -10.91 7.49 0.14
CA ASN A 136 -11.27 8.91 0.26
C ASN A 136 -10.20 9.88 -0.31
N PRO A 137 -9.78 9.72 -1.58
CA PRO A 137 -8.65 10.49 -2.13
C PRO A 137 -8.92 12.00 -2.18
N ASN A 138 -10.18 12.40 -2.34
CA ASN A 138 -10.57 13.82 -2.45
C ASN A 138 -10.47 14.60 -1.13
N VAL A 139 -10.60 13.92 0.02
CA VAL A 139 -10.60 14.56 1.34
C VAL A 139 -9.20 14.54 1.95
N ARG A 140 -8.44 13.47 1.69
CA ARG A 140 -7.11 13.29 2.26
C ARG A 140 -6.10 14.32 1.75
N VAL A 141 -5.16 14.74 2.60
CA VAL A 141 -4.13 15.75 2.29
C VAL A 141 -2.73 15.14 2.48
N ASP A 142 -2.27 14.43 1.46
CA ASP A 142 -0.90 13.89 1.42
C ASP A 142 0.04 14.81 0.61
N THR A 143 1.33 14.71 0.88
CA THR A 143 2.38 15.50 0.20
C THR A 143 2.46 15.18 -1.29
N LEU A 144 2.43 13.89 -1.62
CA LEU A 144 2.50 13.36 -2.98
C LEU A 144 1.55 12.17 -3.08
N SER A 145 0.70 12.15 -4.10
CA SER A 145 -0.07 10.94 -4.40
C SER A 145 -0.32 10.80 -5.89
N HIS A 146 -0.45 9.55 -6.34
CA HIS A 146 -0.74 9.20 -7.73
C HIS A 146 -1.95 8.28 -7.75
N GLN A 147 -2.88 8.55 -8.64
CA GLN A 147 -4.09 7.77 -8.79
C GLN A 147 -4.31 7.40 -10.25
N LEU A 148 -4.67 6.15 -10.51
CA LEU A 148 -5.08 5.71 -11.84
C LEU A 148 -6.54 6.08 -12.10
N TYR A 149 -6.86 6.59 -13.30
CA TYR A 149 -8.25 6.97 -13.62
C TYR A 149 -9.20 5.76 -13.68
N TYR A 150 -8.75 4.68 -14.31
CA TYR A 150 -9.59 3.49 -14.55
C TYR A 150 -8.84 2.21 -14.15
N PRO A 151 -8.63 1.96 -12.84
CA PRO A 151 -8.08 0.69 -12.39
C PRO A 151 -9.00 -0.46 -12.77
N GLN A 152 -8.42 -1.59 -13.19
CA GLN A 152 -9.19 -2.77 -13.59
C GLN A 152 -8.84 -3.97 -12.71
N LYS A 153 -9.87 -4.78 -12.45
CA LYS A 153 -9.69 -6.08 -11.82
C LYS A 153 -8.83 -6.98 -12.70
N PRO A 154 -7.78 -7.62 -12.17
CA PRO A 154 -6.99 -8.56 -12.95
C PRO A 154 -7.84 -9.77 -13.35
N LEU A 155 -7.61 -10.29 -14.56
CA LEU A 155 -8.33 -11.47 -15.07
C LEU A 155 -7.96 -12.74 -14.31
N PHE A 156 -6.68 -12.89 -13.95
CA PHE A 156 -6.17 -13.99 -13.15
C PHE A 156 -6.02 -13.56 -11.70
N ARG A 157 -6.49 -14.40 -10.78
CA ARG A 157 -6.48 -14.14 -9.35
C ARG A 157 -5.83 -15.31 -8.61
N THR A 158 -5.22 -15.01 -7.48
CA THR A 158 -4.68 -16.00 -6.55
C THR A 158 -5.58 -16.14 -5.34
N MET A 159 -5.48 -17.25 -4.61
CA MET A 159 -6.20 -17.45 -3.34
C MET A 159 -5.98 -16.29 -2.37
N ILE A 160 -4.73 -15.85 -2.22
CA ILE A 160 -4.37 -14.71 -1.37
C ILE A 160 -5.04 -13.42 -1.86
N SER A 161 -5.05 -13.15 -3.17
CA SER A 161 -5.72 -11.97 -3.72
C SER A 161 -7.22 -11.96 -3.42
N ASP A 162 -7.85 -13.12 -3.31
CA ASP A 162 -9.27 -13.25 -3.00
C ASP A 162 -9.54 -13.04 -1.51
N CYS A 163 -8.66 -13.53 -0.65
CA CYS A 163 -8.73 -13.32 0.80
C CYS A 163 -8.58 -11.84 1.21
N ILE A 164 -7.85 -11.02 0.45
CA ILE A 164 -7.69 -9.58 0.76
C ILE A 164 -9.03 -8.82 0.65
N GLY A 165 -10.02 -9.35 -0.07
CA GLY A 165 -11.42 -8.87 -0.03
C GLY A 165 -11.66 -7.46 -0.59
N LYS A 166 -10.65 -6.76 -1.12
CA LYS A 166 -10.80 -5.40 -1.66
C LYS A 166 -11.14 -5.44 -3.14
N SER A 167 -12.43 -5.58 -3.45
CA SER A 167 -12.96 -5.63 -4.82
C SER A 167 -12.81 -4.33 -5.63
N GLU A 168 -12.31 -3.25 -5.04
CA GLU A 168 -12.34 -1.92 -5.67
C GLU A 168 -10.95 -1.26 -5.81
N HIS A 169 -9.90 -1.84 -5.22
CA HIS A 169 -8.58 -1.20 -5.14
C HIS A 169 -7.55 -2.03 -5.90
N PHE A 170 -7.57 -1.91 -7.23
CA PHE A 170 -6.63 -2.59 -8.11
C PHE A 170 -5.51 -1.67 -8.58
N ASN A 171 -4.35 -2.27 -8.78
CA ASN A 171 -3.14 -1.61 -9.25
C ASN A 171 -2.91 -2.01 -10.71
N GLY A 172 -3.35 -1.15 -11.64
CA GLY A 172 -3.13 -1.33 -13.08
C GLY A 172 -4.40 -1.54 -13.92
N GLN A 173 -4.17 -1.92 -15.18
CA GLN A 173 -5.18 -2.16 -16.21
C GLN A 173 -4.83 -3.43 -17.00
N ASN A 174 -5.84 -4.17 -17.45
CA ASN A 174 -5.64 -5.29 -18.36
C ASN A 174 -5.34 -4.75 -19.76
N ALA A 175 -4.18 -5.09 -20.31
CA ALA A 175 -3.78 -4.76 -21.66
C ALA A 175 -3.86 -5.98 -22.57
N ILE A 176 -4.19 -5.73 -23.84
CA ILE A 176 -3.97 -6.71 -24.90
C ILE A 176 -2.50 -6.58 -25.33
N VAL A 177 -1.72 -7.64 -25.14
CA VAL A 177 -0.29 -7.68 -25.44
C VAL A 177 -0.05 -8.59 -26.63
N ALA A 178 0.68 -8.08 -27.63
CA ALA A 178 1.18 -8.88 -28.75
C ALA A 178 2.69 -9.07 -28.59
N VAL A 179 3.15 -10.31 -28.67
CA VAL A 179 4.58 -10.66 -28.58
C VAL A 179 5.10 -10.89 -30.00
N ASN A 180 5.66 -9.85 -30.60
CA ASN A 180 6.24 -9.88 -31.94
C ASN A 180 7.34 -8.82 -32.09
N VAL A 181 8.13 -8.89 -33.17
CA VAL A 181 9.06 -7.81 -33.53
C VAL A 181 8.28 -6.74 -34.28
N HIS A 182 8.27 -5.51 -33.79
CA HIS A 182 7.52 -4.40 -34.41
C HIS A 182 8.45 -3.26 -34.78
N MET A 183 8.80 -3.16 -36.07
CA MET A 183 9.59 -2.06 -36.66
C MET A 183 10.94 -1.76 -35.97
N GLY A 184 11.43 -2.66 -35.10
CA GLY A 184 12.65 -2.48 -34.31
C GLY A 184 12.51 -1.58 -33.07
N TYR A 185 11.35 -0.94 -32.83
CA TYR A 185 11.18 -0.02 -31.70
C TYR A 185 10.96 -0.71 -30.34
N ASN A 186 10.72 -2.02 -30.34
CA ASN A 186 10.52 -2.81 -29.13
C ASN A 186 11.73 -3.70 -28.78
N GLN A 187 12.94 -3.25 -29.11
CA GLN A 187 14.19 -3.89 -28.73
C GLN A 187 14.64 -3.43 -27.33
N GLU A 188 15.53 -4.20 -26.68
CA GLU A 188 16.17 -3.84 -25.40
C GLU A 188 15.18 -3.38 -24.33
N ASP A 189 14.24 -4.25 -23.94
CA ASP A 189 13.20 -3.99 -22.93
C ASP A 189 12.26 -2.80 -23.24
N SER A 190 12.28 -2.27 -24.46
CA SER A 190 11.36 -1.22 -24.92
C SER A 190 10.00 -1.79 -25.34
N LEU A 191 8.94 -1.02 -25.13
CA LEU A 191 7.56 -1.39 -25.47
C LEU A 191 6.95 -0.37 -26.43
N VAL A 192 6.20 -0.85 -27.41
CA VAL A 192 5.40 0.00 -28.31
C VAL A 192 3.95 0.00 -27.84
N LEU A 193 3.39 1.19 -27.63
CA LEU A 193 2.02 1.38 -27.16
C LEU A 193 1.11 1.87 -28.29
N ASN A 194 -0.16 1.44 -28.24
CA ASN A 194 -1.18 1.94 -29.17
C ASN A 194 -1.60 3.37 -28.79
N GLN A 195 -1.26 4.34 -29.65
CA GLN A 195 -1.58 5.75 -29.46
C GLN A 195 -3.09 5.99 -29.30
N THR A 196 -3.94 5.27 -30.05
CA THR A 196 -5.40 5.41 -29.96
C THR A 196 -5.91 4.96 -28.58
N SER A 197 -5.32 3.91 -28.00
CA SER A 197 -5.67 3.46 -26.65
C SER A 197 -5.27 4.50 -25.58
N LEU A 198 -4.10 5.13 -25.73
CA LEU A 198 -3.66 6.22 -24.85
C LEU A 198 -4.58 7.45 -24.94
N GLN A 199 -5.00 7.83 -26.16
CA GLN A 199 -5.94 8.93 -26.36
C GLN A 199 -7.30 8.65 -25.71
N ARG A 200 -7.73 7.38 -25.71
CA ARG A 200 -8.94 6.92 -25.00
C ARG A 200 -8.78 6.83 -23.48
N GLY A 201 -7.60 7.12 -22.93
CA GLY A 201 -7.36 7.20 -21.49
C GLY A 201 -6.71 5.96 -20.87
N MET A 202 -6.20 5.02 -21.66
CA MET A 202 -5.41 3.90 -21.15
C MET A 202 -4.18 4.43 -20.39
N TYR A 203 -3.93 3.89 -19.20
CA TYR A 203 -2.87 4.29 -18.26
C TYR A 203 -2.85 5.77 -17.86
N ARG A 204 -3.93 6.52 -18.07
CA ARG A 204 -4.01 7.90 -17.59
C ARG A 204 -4.05 7.92 -16.07
N THR A 205 -3.11 8.64 -15.48
CA THR A 205 -3.02 8.86 -14.03
C THR A 205 -3.28 10.33 -13.70
N GLU A 206 -3.61 10.57 -12.45
CA GLU A 206 -3.75 11.89 -11.83
C GLU A 206 -2.67 12.00 -10.75
N HIS A 207 -1.93 13.09 -10.79
CA HIS A 207 -0.87 13.36 -9.85
C HIS A 207 -1.25 14.53 -8.96
N TYR A 208 -1.19 14.30 -7.65
CA TYR A 208 -1.50 15.28 -6.63
C TYR A 208 -0.26 15.64 -5.85
N ARG A 209 -0.05 16.94 -5.66
CA ARG A 209 1.02 17.45 -4.83
C ARG A 209 0.55 18.57 -3.93
N SER A 210 0.78 18.41 -2.63
CA SER A 210 0.38 19.39 -1.63
C SER A 210 1.59 20.13 -1.08
N TYR A 211 1.47 21.46 -1.01
CA TYR A 211 2.44 22.34 -0.36
C TYR A 211 1.85 22.79 0.97
N LYS A 212 2.59 22.56 2.05
CA LYS A 212 2.19 22.95 3.40
C LYS A 212 3.09 24.08 3.87
N SER A 213 2.50 25.08 4.52
CA SER A 213 3.24 26.16 5.17
C SER A 213 2.53 26.61 6.43
N GLU A 214 3.30 26.94 7.45
CA GLU A 214 2.79 27.47 8.71
C GLU A 214 3.17 28.95 8.86
N ILE A 215 2.44 29.66 9.72
CA ILE A 215 2.82 30.99 10.18
C ILE A 215 4.02 30.84 11.11
N ASP A 216 5.13 31.46 10.70
CA ASP A 216 6.39 31.40 11.41
C ASP A 216 6.69 32.75 12.06
N VAL A 217 7.34 32.71 13.23
CA VAL A 217 8.02 33.87 13.81
C VAL A 217 9.48 33.76 13.42
N VAL A 218 9.87 34.46 12.36
CA VAL A 218 11.24 34.41 11.85
C VAL A 218 12.11 35.36 12.69
N LYS A 219 13.28 34.86 13.10
CA LYS A 219 14.30 35.69 13.77
C LYS A 219 15.16 36.35 12.70
N VAL A 220 14.93 37.62 12.42
CA VAL A 220 15.79 38.38 11.50
C VAL A 220 17.10 38.69 12.22
N THR A 221 18.21 38.20 11.70
CA THR A 221 19.54 38.40 12.30
C THR A 221 20.20 39.63 11.69
N GLY A 222 19.77 40.82 12.12
CA GLY A 222 20.46 42.08 11.80
C GLY A 222 21.71 42.26 12.65
N LYS A 223 22.78 42.84 12.08
CA LYS A 223 24.13 43.01 12.71
C LYS A 223 24.16 43.72 14.08
N ARG A 224 23.04 44.23 14.63
CA ARG A 224 23.02 44.82 15.99
C ARG A 224 21.76 44.56 16.85
N PHE A 225 20.66 44.01 16.32
CA PHE A 225 19.47 43.68 17.14
C PHE A 225 18.74 42.44 16.58
N LYS A 226 18.29 41.54 17.48
CA LYS A 226 17.43 40.40 17.14
C LYS A 226 15.97 40.85 17.20
N VAL A 227 15.40 41.24 16.07
CA VAL A 227 13.95 41.51 15.97
C VAL A 227 13.26 40.21 15.57
N LYS A 228 12.22 39.83 16.31
CA LYS A 228 11.32 38.75 15.93
C LYS A 228 10.24 39.38 15.06
N GLU A 229 10.18 39.00 13.79
CA GLU A 229 9.12 39.45 12.89
C GLU A 229 8.12 38.32 12.70
N LYS A 230 6.84 38.67 12.72
CA LYS A 230 5.76 37.75 12.43
C LYS A 230 5.59 37.69 10.91
N VAL A 231 5.58 36.48 10.35
CA VAL A 231 5.32 36.26 8.92
C VAL A 231 3.91 35.73 8.78
N ASP A 232 3.01 36.55 8.26
CA ASP A 232 1.61 36.18 8.04
C ASP A 232 1.36 35.85 6.56
N PHE A 233 0.23 35.21 6.29
CA PHE A 233 -0.23 34.95 4.92
C PHE A 233 -0.67 36.26 4.27
N GLY A 234 -0.27 36.45 3.03
CA GLY A 234 -0.62 37.65 2.28
C GLY A 234 0.01 37.67 0.90
N LYS A 235 -0.54 38.53 0.05
CA LYS A 235 -0.02 38.72 -1.31
C LYS A 235 1.26 39.56 -1.28
N PRO A 236 2.43 39.03 -1.69
CA PRO A 236 3.64 39.84 -1.78
C PRO A 236 3.49 40.90 -2.88
N LEU A 237 3.65 42.18 -2.51
CA LEU A 237 3.62 43.32 -3.43
C LEU A 237 4.87 43.38 -4.33
N THR A 238 5.98 42.84 -3.83
CA THR A 238 7.26 42.70 -4.53
C THR A 238 7.84 41.33 -4.19
N GLY A 239 7.95 40.44 -5.18
CA GLY A 239 8.36 39.07 -4.93
C GLY A 239 9.05 38.42 -6.13
N TYR A 240 9.88 37.42 -5.86
CA TYR A 240 10.74 36.75 -6.84
C TYR A 240 9.99 35.77 -7.77
N GLY A 241 8.67 35.87 -7.90
CA GLY A 241 7.82 34.92 -8.63
C GLY A 241 6.54 35.58 -9.12
N ARG A 242 5.82 34.92 -10.02
CA ARG A 242 4.54 35.44 -10.55
C ARG A 242 3.45 35.30 -9.49
N VAL A 243 2.75 36.42 -9.23
CA VAL A 243 1.75 36.58 -8.16
C VAL A 243 0.34 36.73 -8.75
N ASP A 244 0.19 36.69 -10.08
CA ASP A 244 -1.07 36.97 -10.79
C ASP A 244 -2.22 36.02 -10.38
N SER A 245 -1.88 34.81 -9.96
CA SER A 245 -2.85 33.80 -9.53
C SER A 245 -3.22 33.88 -8.05
N LEU A 246 -2.55 34.73 -7.25
CA LEU A 246 -2.81 34.89 -5.82
C LEU A 246 -3.85 35.97 -5.55
N GLU A 247 -4.77 35.66 -4.65
CA GLU A 247 -5.70 36.60 -4.04
C GLU A 247 -5.03 37.37 -2.89
N ASP A 248 -5.73 38.36 -2.33
CA ASP A 248 -5.17 39.28 -1.32
C ASP A 248 -4.80 38.58 -0.01
N ASP A 249 -5.41 37.42 0.26
CA ASP A 249 -5.12 36.53 1.38
C ASP A 249 -3.81 35.74 1.24
N GLY A 250 -3.14 35.84 0.08
CA GLY A 250 -1.91 35.13 -0.22
C GLY A 250 -2.11 33.70 -0.74
N PHE A 251 -3.33 33.31 -1.12
CA PHE A 251 -3.61 31.99 -1.68
C PHE A 251 -4.14 32.05 -3.11
N PRO A 252 -3.91 31.01 -3.92
CA PRO A 252 -4.46 30.96 -5.25
C PRO A 252 -5.91 30.44 -5.24
N PHE A 253 -6.76 30.96 -6.13
CA PHE A 253 -8.12 30.48 -6.24
C PHE A 253 -8.19 29.03 -6.77
N ILE A 254 -9.22 28.30 -6.34
CA ILE A 254 -9.43 26.92 -6.80
C ILE A 254 -9.66 26.93 -8.31
N GLY A 255 -8.81 26.20 -9.02
CA GLY A 255 -8.81 26.12 -10.48
C GLY A 255 -7.80 27.01 -11.18
N ALA A 256 -7.00 27.81 -10.47
CA ALA A 256 -5.87 28.52 -11.05
C ALA A 256 -4.85 27.54 -11.67
N ASN A 257 -4.28 27.89 -12.82
CA ASN A 257 -3.23 27.10 -13.46
C ASN A 257 -1.87 27.68 -13.05
N LEU A 258 -1.08 26.89 -12.32
CA LEU A 258 0.25 27.28 -11.87
C LEU A 258 1.34 26.63 -12.74
N GLN A 259 2.37 27.41 -13.03
CA GLN A 259 3.57 27.01 -13.75
C GLN A 259 4.81 27.21 -12.88
N ALA A 260 5.93 26.64 -13.33
CA ALA A 260 7.22 26.85 -12.69
C ALA A 260 7.52 28.36 -12.52
N GLY A 261 7.93 28.75 -11.31
CA GLY A 261 8.19 30.14 -10.96
C GLY A 261 6.99 30.90 -10.37
N ASP A 262 5.79 30.32 -10.41
CA ASP A 262 4.61 30.92 -9.77
C ASP A 262 4.64 30.69 -8.26
N VAL A 263 4.07 31.65 -7.52
CA VAL A 263 3.93 31.53 -6.07
C VAL A 263 2.71 30.66 -5.76
N VAL A 264 2.91 29.63 -4.94
CA VAL A 264 1.86 28.69 -4.51
C VAL A 264 1.23 29.15 -3.19
N ILE A 265 2.05 29.66 -2.26
CA ILE A 265 1.58 30.22 -0.99
C ILE A 265 2.33 31.52 -0.71
N GLY A 266 1.60 32.63 -0.70
CA GLY A 266 2.07 33.96 -0.37
C GLY A 266 2.30 34.11 1.13
N ARG A 267 3.52 34.52 1.52
CA ARG A 267 3.89 34.80 2.90
C ARG A 267 4.73 36.07 2.96
N VAL A 268 4.33 37.00 3.81
CA VAL A 268 4.93 38.33 3.90
C VAL A 268 5.25 38.63 5.36
N ALA A 269 6.47 39.08 5.62
CA ALA A 269 6.85 39.60 6.93
C ALA A 269 6.26 40.99 7.17
N GLU A 270 6.10 41.42 8.43
CA GLU A 270 5.71 42.79 8.77
C GLU A 270 6.62 43.87 8.15
N SER A 271 7.88 43.54 7.89
CA SER A 271 8.86 44.38 7.18
C SER A 271 8.63 44.49 5.66
N GLY A 272 7.74 43.67 5.11
CA GLY A 272 7.49 43.55 3.67
C GLY A 272 8.41 42.56 2.94
N GLU A 273 9.27 41.82 3.66
CA GLU A 273 10.10 40.76 3.07
C GLU A 273 9.25 39.56 2.61
N ASP A 274 9.57 39.06 1.41
CA ASP A 274 8.87 37.93 0.76
C ASP A 274 9.44 36.57 1.23
N HIS A 275 8.60 35.79 1.93
CA HIS A 275 8.90 34.42 2.38
C HIS A 275 8.01 33.37 1.70
N SER A 276 7.46 33.72 0.54
CA SER A 276 6.47 32.89 -0.15
C SER A 276 7.05 31.57 -0.66
N VAL A 277 6.18 30.56 -0.74
CA VAL A 277 6.51 29.23 -1.26
C VAL A 277 6.26 29.22 -2.76
N LYS A 278 7.32 28.96 -3.54
CA LYS A 278 7.24 28.86 -5.00
C LYS A 278 7.10 27.43 -5.48
N LEU A 279 6.50 27.30 -6.65
CA LEU A 279 6.48 26.03 -7.38
C LEU A 279 7.91 25.69 -7.85
N LYS A 280 8.34 24.43 -7.65
CA LYS A 280 9.69 24.03 -8.08
C LYS A 280 9.81 24.03 -9.60
N HIS A 281 11.04 24.15 -10.09
CA HIS A 281 11.34 24.04 -11.52
C HIS A 281 10.83 22.70 -12.07
N THR A 282 10.18 22.71 -13.24
CA THR A 282 9.51 21.59 -13.94
C THR A 282 8.10 21.18 -13.48
N GLU A 283 7.62 21.70 -12.35
CA GLU A 283 6.27 21.39 -11.89
C GLU A 283 5.24 22.32 -12.55
N LYS A 284 4.06 21.76 -12.83
CA LYS A 284 2.89 22.50 -13.31
C LYS A 284 1.64 21.77 -12.83
N GLY A 285 0.56 22.51 -12.61
CA GLY A 285 -0.68 21.89 -12.17
C GLY A 285 -1.78 22.90 -11.96
N LYS A 286 -3.00 22.39 -11.84
CA LYS A 286 -4.18 23.17 -11.51
C LYS A 286 -4.43 23.10 -10.01
N VAL A 287 -4.69 24.22 -9.37
CA VAL A 287 -5.08 24.27 -7.95
C VAL A 287 -6.38 23.52 -7.78
N GLN A 288 -6.36 22.45 -6.99
CA GLN A 288 -7.56 21.66 -6.71
C GLN A 288 -8.20 22.09 -5.39
N ARG A 289 -7.38 22.44 -4.39
CA ARG A 289 -7.86 22.74 -3.05
C ARG A 289 -6.88 23.65 -2.32
N VAL A 290 -7.45 24.56 -1.53
CA VAL A 290 -6.75 25.34 -0.50
C VAL A 290 -7.42 24.99 0.83
N LEU A 291 -6.62 24.64 1.84
CA LEU A 291 -7.07 24.30 3.18
C LEU A 291 -6.37 25.20 4.19
N LEU A 292 -7.15 25.84 5.06
CA LEU A 292 -6.67 26.68 6.15
C LEU A 292 -7.13 26.04 7.46
N SER A 293 -6.21 25.89 8.41
CA SER A 293 -6.50 25.33 9.73
C SER A 293 -5.52 25.90 10.76
N ALA A 294 -5.73 25.60 12.03
CA ALA A 294 -4.79 25.91 13.10
C ALA A 294 -4.24 24.63 13.73
N ASN A 295 -2.98 24.67 14.15
CA ASN A 295 -2.35 23.63 14.96
C ASN A 295 -2.84 23.71 16.42
N ASP A 296 -2.54 22.70 17.24
CA ASP A 296 -2.90 22.66 18.66
C ASP A 296 -2.34 23.85 19.47
N GLU A 297 -1.26 24.49 18.98
CA GLU A 297 -0.67 25.71 19.55
C GLU A 297 -1.40 27.01 19.13
N GLY A 298 -2.46 26.93 18.31
CA GLY A 298 -3.18 28.08 17.77
C GLY A 298 -2.47 28.80 16.62
N LYS A 299 -1.41 28.21 16.06
CA LYS A 299 -0.74 28.73 14.85
C LYS A 299 -1.50 28.31 13.61
N ASN A 300 -1.83 29.26 12.74
CA ASN A 300 -2.48 28.94 11.47
C ASN A 300 -1.49 28.28 10.52
N PHE A 301 -1.95 27.27 9.79
CA PHE A 301 -1.25 26.66 8.68
C PHE A 301 -2.17 26.56 7.47
N ALA A 302 -1.53 26.54 6.31
CA ALA A 302 -2.20 26.44 5.04
C ALA A 302 -1.65 25.27 4.23
N VAL A 303 -2.53 24.62 3.48
CA VAL A 303 -2.16 23.57 2.53
C VAL A 303 -2.82 23.83 1.18
N VAL A 304 -1.98 23.95 0.15
CA VAL A 304 -2.44 24.10 -1.25
C VAL A 304 -2.12 22.82 -2.00
N SER A 305 -3.17 22.13 -2.48
CA SER A 305 -3.04 20.91 -3.29
C SER A 305 -3.19 21.23 -4.77
N LEU A 306 -2.19 20.84 -5.55
CA LEU A 306 -2.17 20.92 -7.01
C LEU A 306 -2.44 19.55 -7.62
N ARG A 307 -3.08 19.56 -8.78
CA ARG A 307 -3.46 18.38 -9.55
C ARG A 307 -2.93 18.51 -10.97
N GLN A 308 -2.36 17.42 -11.48
CA GLN A 308 -1.81 17.31 -12.83
C GLN A 308 -2.31 16.02 -13.51
#